data_AF-A0A0G4HB14-F1
#
_entry.id   AF-A0A0G4HB14-F1
#
_cell.length_a   1.000
_cell.length_b   1.000
_cell.length_c   1.000
_cell.angle_alpha   90.00
_cell.angle_beta   90.00
_cell.angle_gamma   90.00
#
_symmetry.space_group_name_H-M   'P 1'
#
loop_
_entity.id
_entity.type
_entity.pdbx_description
1 polymer ?
#
loop_
_entity_poly.entity_id
_entity_poly.type
_entity_poly.pdbx_seq_one_letter_code
_entity_poly.pdbx_strand_id
1 'polypeptide(L)'
;METVSDEPVDICASALSAIVSHSSPPAQLISELASHKDGFATGWLVLHFIKQMEAGAPLRDLDLSKFSLDAGKLGVLLSSLPAGPDFLETLKGGPHVCTGPCLFALKRFLQRAASSSPPASLKNLNIAKCDLSDSGGGSELHSLPPSLEYLELNENRLGSHSMEALTSAFSEGTLSKLLGLDVSNNPLSPSGVATLARGLSASERALHLQSLKLSKTAAKAEGVKALSVPLKEGKAPSLQVLDLRGNDMRAEGVGGLAGAVGAGTLSSLRVLILKNNCVAERSRDGRWDISGLTALFSH
;
A
#
# COMPACT_ATOMS: atom_id res chain seq x y z
N MET A 1 -41.17 11.30 -30.77
CA MET A 1 -40.33 10.67 -29.74
C MET A 1 -38.91 10.89 -30.20
N GLU A 2 -38.34 12.04 -29.81
CA GLU A 2 -36.95 12.38 -30.12
C GLU A 2 -36.05 11.46 -29.31
N THR A 3 -35.23 10.69 -30.02
CA THR A 3 -34.11 9.96 -29.45
C THR A 3 -33.07 10.99 -29.05
N VAL A 4 -32.95 11.28 -27.76
CA VAL A 4 -31.82 12.02 -27.19
C VAL A 4 -30.56 11.23 -27.57
N SER A 5 -29.83 11.74 -28.55
CA SER A 5 -28.48 11.31 -28.86
C SER A 5 -27.63 11.67 -27.65
N ASP A 6 -27.17 10.65 -26.93
CA ASP A 6 -26.15 10.77 -25.90
C ASP A 6 -24.83 11.10 -26.62
N GLU A 7 -24.66 12.38 -27.01
CA GLU A 7 -23.39 12.85 -27.53
C GLU A 7 -22.32 12.61 -26.47
N PRO A 8 -21.15 12.05 -26.84
CA PRO A 8 -20.08 11.85 -25.88
C PRO A 8 -19.71 13.20 -25.27
N VAL A 9 -20.00 13.36 -23.98
CA VAL A 9 -19.67 14.56 -23.22
C VAL A 9 -18.19 14.86 -23.41
N ASP A 10 -17.89 16.01 -24.02
CA ASP A 10 -16.51 16.44 -24.19
C ASP A 10 -15.90 16.71 -22.79
N ILE A 11 -15.07 15.76 -22.38
CA ILE A 11 -14.40 15.70 -21.08
C ILE A 11 -13.49 16.92 -20.90
N CYS A 12 -12.85 17.39 -21.98
CA CYS A 12 -12.00 18.58 -21.96
C CYS A 12 -12.83 19.85 -21.77
N ALA A 13 -13.92 20.01 -22.54
CA ALA A 13 -14.82 21.15 -22.42
C ALA A 13 -15.42 21.25 -21.01
N SER A 14 -15.82 20.11 -20.44
CA SER A 14 -16.37 20.03 -19.08
C SER A 14 -15.37 20.48 -18.02
N ALA A 15 -14.10 20.06 -18.12
CA ALA A 15 -13.05 20.47 -17.18
C ALA A 15 -12.69 21.96 -17.32
N LEU A 16 -12.63 22.49 -18.54
CA LEU A 16 -12.38 23.91 -18.77
C LEU A 16 -13.55 24.78 -18.28
N SER A 17 -14.79 24.34 -18.51
CA SER A 17 -15.98 25.02 -17.98
C SER A 17 -15.92 25.11 -16.46
N ALA A 18 -15.51 24.03 -15.78
CA ALA A 18 -15.41 24.02 -14.32
C ALA A 18 -14.43 25.07 -13.79
N ILE A 19 -13.28 25.24 -14.44
CA ILE A 19 -12.29 26.27 -14.08
C ILE A 19 -12.88 27.66 -14.29
N VAL A 20 -13.50 27.92 -15.44
CA VAL A 20 -14.09 29.21 -15.78
C VAL A 20 -15.21 29.58 -14.81
N SER A 21 -15.98 28.60 -14.33
CA SER A 21 -17.01 28.80 -13.31
C SER A 21 -16.50 28.79 -11.86
N HIS A 22 -15.18 28.85 -11.64
CA HIS A 22 -14.56 28.81 -10.30
C HIS A 22 -14.95 27.58 -9.45
N SER A 23 -15.26 26.47 -10.10
CA SER A 23 -15.58 25.20 -9.47
C SER A 23 -14.42 24.21 -9.60
N SER A 24 -14.26 23.30 -8.64
CA SER A 24 -13.24 22.24 -8.73
C SER A 24 -13.79 21.07 -9.54
N PRO A 25 -13.18 20.69 -10.67
CA PRO A 25 -13.59 19.51 -11.40
C PRO A 25 -13.38 18.24 -10.56
N PRO A 26 -14.21 17.19 -10.75
CA PRO A 26 -14.07 15.95 -10.00
C PRO A 26 -12.68 15.32 -10.16
N ALA A 27 -12.16 14.71 -9.09
CA ALA A 27 -10.87 14.02 -9.10
C ALA A 27 -10.77 12.94 -10.19
N GLN A 28 -11.87 12.23 -10.46
CA GLN A 28 -11.96 11.21 -11.52
C GLN A 28 -11.78 11.83 -12.91
N LEU A 29 -12.34 13.02 -13.14
CA LEU A 29 -12.23 13.74 -14.40
C LEU A 29 -10.77 14.15 -14.66
N ILE A 30 -10.12 14.70 -13.63
CA ILE A 30 -8.70 15.09 -13.69
C ILE A 30 -7.81 13.86 -13.92
N SER A 31 -8.10 12.75 -13.23
CA SER A 31 -7.36 11.49 -13.37
C SER A 31 -7.44 10.92 -14.79
N GLU A 32 -8.64 10.93 -15.40
CA GLU A 32 -8.84 10.45 -16.77
C GLU A 32 -8.11 11.35 -17.78
N LEU A 33 -8.25 12.67 -17.65
CA LEU A 33 -7.57 13.64 -18.51
C LEU A 33 -6.05 13.53 -18.41
N ALA A 34 -5.51 13.40 -17.19
CA ALA A 34 -4.08 13.28 -16.96
C ALA A 34 -3.48 11.95 -17.43
N SER A 35 -4.30 10.93 -17.67
CA SER A 35 -3.85 9.57 -18.03
C SER A 35 -3.60 9.37 -19.52
N HIS A 36 -4.20 10.19 -20.38
CA HIS A 36 -4.22 9.98 -21.84
C HIS A 36 -3.71 11.17 -22.63
N LYS A 37 -3.20 10.90 -23.85
CA LYS A 37 -2.51 11.89 -24.67
C LYS A 37 -3.41 13.08 -25.04
N ASP A 38 -4.67 12.79 -25.34
CA ASP A 38 -5.63 13.77 -25.87
C ASP A 38 -6.14 14.72 -24.78
N GLY A 39 -6.20 14.24 -23.53
CA GLY A 39 -6.64 15.02 -22.36
C GLY A 39 -5.51 15.64 -21.54
N PHE A 40 -4.27 15.19 -21.73
CA PHE A 40 -3.18 15.51 -20.79
C PHE A 40 -2.95 17.01 -20.62
N ALA A 41 -2.95 17.77 -21.72
CA ALA A 41 -2.75 19.21 -21.67
C ALA A 41 -3.84 19.89 -20.83
N THR A 42 -5.11 19.50 -21.03
CA THR A 42 -6.23 20.01 -20.25
C THR A 42 -6.13 19.59 -18.79
N GLY A 43 -5.89 18.31 -18.49
CA GLY A 43 -5.75 17.81 -17.13
C GLY A 43 -4.60 18.47 -16.37
N TRP A 44 -3.45 18.64 -17.02
CA TRP A 44 -2.32 19.35 -16.46
C TRP A 44 -2.63 20.84 -16.22
N LEU A 45 -3.28 21.51 -17.18
CA LEU A 45 -3.67 22.91 -17.06
C LEU A 45 -4.63 23.11 -15.89
N VAL A 46 -5.62 22.22 -15.72
CA VAL A 46 -6.55 22.22 -14.59
C VAL A 46 -5.79 22.14 -13.27
N LEU A 47 -4.87 21.18 -13.13
CA LEU A 47 -4.05 21.03 -11.93
C LEU A 47 -3.19 22.26 -11.67
N HIS A 48 -2.65 22.87 -12.72
CA HIS A 48 -1.88 24.10 -12.62
C HIS A 48 -2.73 25.28 -12.11
N PHE A 49 -3.96 25.41 -12.61
CA PHE A 49 -4.90 26.44 -12.14
C PHE A 49 -5.28 26.23 -10.67
N ILE A 50 -5.63 25.00 -10.27
CA ILE A 50 -5.94 24.68 -8.87
C ILE A 50 -4.75 25.05 -7.97
N LYS A 51 -3.53 24.74 -8.40
CA LYS A 51 -2.31 25.08 -7.67
C LYS A 51 -2.07 26.59 -7.53
N GLN A 52 -2.26 27.37 -8.60
CA GLN A 52 -1.85 28.79 -8.62
C GLN A 52 -2.92 29.74 -8.09
N MET A 53 -4.19 29.42 -8.33
CA MET A 53 -5.29 30.35 -8.05
C MET A 53 -5.94 30.10 -6.69
N GLU A 54 -5.51 29.06 -5.95
CA GLU A 54 -6.22 28.53 -4.77
C GLU A 54 -7.73 28.33 -5.05
N ALA A 55 -8.07 28.12 -6.32
CA ALA A 55 -9.44 28.07 -6.79
C ALA A 55 -9.97 26.64 -6.66
N GLY A 56 -10.96 26.47 -5.80
CA GLY A 56 -11.67 25.21 -5.61
C GLY A 56 -11.14 24.34 -4.46
N ALA A 57 -11.78 23.19 -4.26
CA ALA A 57 -11.36 22.20 -3.27
C ALA A 57 -10.07 21.48 -3.71
N PRO A 58 -9.21 21.08 -2.77
CA PRO A 58 -7.99 20.34 -3.06
C PRO A 58 -8.27 18.97 -3.71
N LEU A 59 -7.31 18.50 -4.53
CA LEU A 59 -7.39 17.22 -5.22
C LEU A 59 -7.09 16.06 -4.26
N ARG A 60 -8.08 15.62 -3.50
CA ARG A 60 -7.90 14.55 -2.51
C ARG A 60 -7.41 13.23 -3.10
N ASP A 61 -7.84 12.89 -4.32
CA ASP A 61 -7.54 11.60 -4.95
C ASP A 61 -6.97 11.81 -6.35
N LEU A 62 -5.90 11.07 -6.68
CA LEU A 62 -5.34 11.00 -8.03
C LEU A 62 -5.13 9.53 -8.41
N ASP A 63 -5.92 9.06 -9.39
CA ASP A 63 -5.82 7.69 -9.91
C ASP A 63 -5.09 7.68 -11.25
N LEU A 64 -3.84 7.23 -11.23
CA LEU A 64 -2.97 7.06 -12.40
C LEU A 64 -2.91 5.59 -12.85
N SER A 65 -3.88 4.75 -12.47
CA SER A 65 -3.90 3.34 -12.87
C SER A 65 -3.98 3.13 -14.38
N LYS A 66 -4.61 4.07 -15.10
CA LYS A 66 -4.70 4.10 -16.57
C LYS A 66 -3.64 4.97 -17.24
N PHE A 67 -2.74 5.59 -16.49
CA PHE A 67 -1.74 6.51 -17.04
C PHE A 67 -0.83 5.77 -18.02
N SER A 68 -0.76 6.26 -19.26
CA SER A 68 -0.06 5.58 -20.35
C SER A 68 0.95 6.49 -21.08
N LEU A 69 1.39 7.56 -20.42
CA LEU A 69 2.27 8.58 -20.99
C LEU A 69 3.71 8.43 -20.49
N ASP A 70 4.64 9.10 -21.15
CA ASP A 70 6.06 9.02 -20.78
C ASP A 70 6.39 9.64 -19.41
N ALA A 71 7.57 9.32 -18.91
CA ALA A 71 8.05 9.80 -17.61
C ALA A 71 8.23 11.31 -17.53
N GLY A 72 8.46 11.99 -18.65
CA GLY A 72 8.52 13.44 -18.70
C GLY A 72 7.16 14.05 -18.35
N LYS A 73 6.10 13.54 -18.98
CA LYS A 73 4.72 13.93 -18.67
C LYS A 73 4.32 13.58 -17.24
N LEU A 74 4.68 12.39 -16.75
CA LEU A 74 4.46 12.03 -15.35
C LEU A 74 5.19 12.97 -14.40
N GLY A 75 6.44 13.29 -14.68
CA GLY A 75 7.25 14.21 -13.88
C GLY A 75 6.65 15.62 -13.84
N VAL A 76 6.20 16.14 -15.00
CA VAL A 76 5.52 17.44 -15.08
C VAL A 76 4.21 17.42 -14.29
N LEU A 77 3.41 16.36 -14.42
CA LEU A 77 2.17 16.18 -13.68
C LEU A 77 2.41 16.19 -12.16
N LEU A 78 3.28 15.30 -11.66
CA LEU A 78 3.54 15.15 -10.23
C LEU A 78 4.23 16.39 -9.61
N SER A 79 5.12 17.05 -10.34
CA SER A 79 5.75 18.30 -9.88
C SER A 79 4.78 19.48 -9.84
N SER A 80 3.71 19.41 -10.66
CA SER A 80 2.63 20.41 -10.67
C SER A 80 1.67 20.25 -9.50
N LEU A 81 1.69 19.14 -8.76
CA LEU A 81 0.95 19.02 -7.51
C LEU A 81 1.59 19.93 -6.44
N PRO A 82 0.80 20.78 -5.74
CA PRO A 82 1.24 21.57 -4.60
C PRO A 82 1.95 20.71 -3.55
N ALA A 83 3.01 21.29 -2.97
CA ALA A 83 3.58 20.79 -1.74
C ALA A 83 2.92 21.58 -0.61
N GLY A 84 2.01 20.95 0.12
CA GLY A 84 1.25 21.61 1.18
C GLY A 84 0.35 20.62 1.92
N PRO A 85 -0.20 21.05 3.06
CA PRO A 85 -1.18 20.26 3.76
C PRO A 85 -2.47 20.21 2.92
N ASP A 86 -3.21 19.12 3.07
CA ASP A 86 -4.56 18.94 2.53
C ASP A 86 -4.69 18.95 1.00
N PHE A 87 -3.61 18.82 0.23
CA PHE A 87 -3.73 18.80 -1.24
C PHE A 87 -4.10 17.43 -1.80
N LEU A 88 -3.31 16.39 -1.51
CA LEU A 88 -3.48 15.02 -2.02
C LEU A 88 -3.46 14.02 -0.86
N GLU A 89 -4.52 13.25 -0.71
CA GLU A 89 -4.67 12.22 0.33
C GLU A 89 -4.41 10.82 -0.22
N THR A 90 -4.88 10.54 -1.45
CA THR A 90 -4.74 9.24 -2.12
C THR A 90 -4.01 9.36 -3.44
N LEU A 91 -2.94 8.59 -3.61
CA LEU A 91 -2.29 8.37 -4.89
C LEU A 91 -2.37 6.90 -5.27
N LYS A 92 -2.93 6.63 -6.45
CA LYS A 92 -2.92 5.28 -7.04
C LYS A 92 -2.08 5.27 -8.31
N GLY A 93 -1.05 4.44 -8.32
CA GLY A 93 -0.22 4.16 -9.49
C GLY A 93 -0.83 3.08 -10.38
N GLY A 94 -0.39 3.06 -11.64
CA GLY A 94 -0.61 1.96 -12.57
C GLY A 94 0.71 1.27 -12.96
N PRO A 95 0.64 0.12 -13.65
CA PRO A 95 1.82 -0.61 -14.11
C PRO A 95 2.83 0.27 -14.87
N HIS A 96 2.34 1.24 -15.65
CA HIS A 96 3.20 2.15 -16.40
C HIS A 96 3.86 3.23 -15.53
N VAL A 97 3.20 3.64 -14.44
CA VAL A 97 3.74 4.61 -13.47
C VAL A 97 4.87 3.97 -12.67
N CYS A 98 4.72 2.69 -12.38
CA CYS A 98 5.60 1.92 -11.50
C CYS A 98 6.77 1.22 -12.22
N THR A 99 7.06 1.56 -13.47
CA THR A 99 8.11 0.91 -14.27
C THR A 99 9.05 1.91 -14.94
N GLY A 100 10.30 1.48 -15.16
CA GLY A 100 11.29 2.21 -15.94
C GLY A 100 11.49 3.67 -15.49
N PRO A 101 11.59 4.63 -16.42
CA PRO A 101 11.77 6.05 -16.10
C PRO A 101 10.64 6.67 -15.26
N CYS A 102 9.41 6.17 -15.37
CA CYS A 102 8.26 6.70 -14.63
C CYS A 102 8.39 6.48 -13.13
N LEU A 103 8.98 5.35 -12.75
CA LEU A 103 9.25 4.98 -11.37
C LEU A 103 10.16 6.00 -10.67
N PHE A 104 11.14 6.55 -11.39
CA PHE A 104 11.99 7.63 -10.87
C PHE A 104 11.20 8.93 -10.63
N ALA A 105 10.25 9.26 -11.52
CA ALA A 105 9.38 10.42 -11.33
C ALA A 105 8.48 10.25 -10.09
N LEU A 106 7.91 9.06 -9.90
CA LEU A 106 7.15 8.71 -8.71
C LEU A 106 8.02 8.79 -7.44
N LYS A 107 9.22 8.19 -7.46
CA LYS A 107 10.16 8.25 -6.34
C LYS A 107 10.49 9.68 -5.96
N ARG A 108 10.82 10.54 -6.93
CA ARG A 108 11.11 11.97 -6.68
C ARG A 108 9.92 12.68 -6.05
N PHE A 109 8.70 12.35 -6.47
CA PHE A 109 7.48 12.88 -5.86
C PHE A 109 7.36 12.45 -4.39
N LEU A 110 7.54 11.15 -4.10
CA LEU A 110 7.47 10.62 -2.73
C LEU A 110 8.55 11.22 -1.82
N GLN A 111 9.79 11.37 -2.32
CA GLN A 111 10.87 12.06 -1.59
C GLN A 111 10.52 13.51 -1.25
N ARG A 112 9.91 14.23 -2.19
CA ARG A 112 9.44 15.61 -1.96
C ARG A 112 8.32 15.62 -0.93
N ALA A 113 7.38 14.68 -0.99
CA ALA A 113 6.32 14.54 0.00
C ALA A 113 6.89 14.23 1.40
N ALA A 114 7.89 13.37 1.50
CA ALA A 114 8.56 13.00 2.75
C ALA A 114 9.33 14.15 3.41
N SER A 115 9.90 15.06 2.60
CA SER A 115 10.73 16.19 3.05
C SER A 115 10.00 17.54 3.11
N SER A 116 8.72 17.58 2.70
CA SER A 116 7.93 18.81 2.67
C SER A 116 7.70 19.42 4.06
N SER A 117 7.72 20.76 4.12
CA SER A 117 7.33 21.54 5.28
C SER A 117 6.38 22.67 4.82
N PRO A 118 5.10 22.68 5.23
CA PRO A 118 4.43 21.66 6.06
C PRO A 118 4.35 20.28 5.41
N PRO A 119 4.21 19.19 6.19
CA PRO A 119 4.23 17.83 5.69
C PRO A 119 3.04 17.55 4.76
N ALA A 120 3.30 16.81 3.68
CA ALA A 120 2.30 16.39 2.72
C ALA A 120 1.21 15.53 3.37
N SER A 121 -0.03 15.67 2.89
CA SER A 121 -1.21 14.95 3.38
C SER A 121 -1.40 13.54 2.82
N LEU A 122 -0.39 12.95 2.17
CA LEU A 122 -0.55 11.65 1.51
C LEU A 122 -0.73 10.53 2.54
N LYS A 123 -1.97 10.05 2.67
CA LYS A 123 -2.39 9.01 3.61
C LYS A 123 -2.45 7.64 2.94
N ASN A 124 -2.82 7.59 1.67
CA ASN A 124 -3.08 6.35 0.95
C ASN A 124 -2.18 6.27 -0.29
N LEU A 125 -1.28 5.28 -0.31
CA LEU A 125 -0.47 4.96 -1.48
C LEU A 125 -0.83 3.57 -1.98
N ASN A 126 -1.39 3.51 -3.19
CA ASN A 126 -1.70 2.26 -3.87
C ASN A 126 -0.79 2.10 -5.09
N ILE A 127 0.17 1.19 -5.00
CA ILE A 127 1.02 0.76 -6.11
C ILE A 127 0.94 -0.76 -6.25
N ALA A 128 -0.28 -1.30 -6.09
CA ALA A 128 -0.58 -2.70 -6.32
C ALA A 128 -0.60 -3.02 -7.82
N LYS A 129 -0.33 -4.28 -8.18
CA LYS A 129 -0.35 -4.76 -9.58
C LYS A 129 0.53 -3.93 -10.52
N CYS A 130 1.64 -3.42 -10.00
CA CYS A 130 2.47 -2.42 -10.66
C CYS A 130 3.72 -3.01 -11.33
N ASP A 131 3.89 -4.33 -11.23
CA ASP A 131 5.07 -5.06 -11.70
C ASP A 131 6.40 -4.61 -11.06
N LEU A 132 6.34 -4.06 -9.84
CA LEU A 132 7.54 -3.61 -9.11
C LEU A 132 8.46 -4.81 -8.83
N SER A 133 9.70 -4.71 -9.31
CA SER A 133 10.77 -5.65 -8.97
C SER A 133 11.19 -5.48 -7.52
N ASP A 134 11.87 -6.49 -6.95
CA ASP A 134 12.40 -6.36 -5.57
C ASP A 134 13.41 -5.22 -5.42
N SER A 135 14.19 -4.94 -6.47
CA SER A 135 15.12 -3.81 -6.50
C SER A 135 14.44 -2.45 -6.56
N GLY A 136 13.42 -2.30 -7.43
CA GLY A 136 12.62 -1.07 -7.52
C GLY A 136 11.82 -0.85 -6.24
N GLY A 137 11.13 -1.88 -5.77
CA GLY A 137 10.44 -1.87 -4.48
C GLY A 137 11.34 -1.37 -3.34
N GLY A 138 12.55 -1.93 -3.20
CA GLY A 138 13.53 -1.45 -2.24
C GLY A 138 13.83 0.04 -2.37
N SER A 139 14.14 0.52 -3.58
CA SER A 139 14.49 1.93 -3.79
C SER A 139 13.34 2.91 -3.56
N GLU A 140 12.09 2.46 -3.73
CA GLU A 140 10.89 3.29 -3.65
C GLU A 140 10.41 3.39 -2.21
N LEU A 141 10.43 2.25 -1.50
CA LEU A 141 9.94 2.14 -0.13
C LEU A 141 10.83 2.89 0.88
N HIS A 142 12.09 3.18 0.54
CA HIS A 142 12.94 4.09 1.31
C HIS A 142 12.48 5.55 1.31
N SER A 143 11.60 5.93 0.38
CA SER A 143 11.19 7.33 0.17
C SER A 143 9.74 7.58 0.60
N LEU A 144 9.15 6.70 1.42
CA LEU A 144 7.76 6.82 1.84
C LEU A 144 7.53 8.03 2.76
N PRO A 145 6.49 8.83 2.54
CA PRO A 145 6.19 9.96 3.41
C PRO A 145 5.64 9.50 4.77
N PRO A 146 5.94 10.23 5.86
CA PRO A 146 5.55 9.83 7.21
C PRO A 146 4.06 10.03 7.53
N SER A 147 3.30 10.59 6.59
CA SER A 147 1.85 10.76 6.69
C SER A 147 1.05 9.53 6.29
N LEU A 148 1.69 8.47 5.75
CA LEU A 148 0.97 7.29 5.26
C LEU A 148 0.26 6.52 6.38
N GLU A 149 -1.02 6.26 6.11
CA GLU A 149 -1.91 5.43 6.91
C GLU A 149 -2.17 4.08 6.22
N TYR A 150 -2.21 4.05 4.88
CA TYR A 150 -2.46 2.83 4.10
C TYR A 150 -1.47 2.67 2.95
N LEU A 151 -0.84 1.50 2.89
CA LEU A 151 0.13 1.13 1.86
C LEU A 151 -0.28 -0.19 1.19
N GLU A 152 -0.66 -0.11 -0.08
CA GLU A 152 -1.03 -1.27 -0.90
C GLU A 152 0.09 -1.58 -1.92
N LEU A 153 0.73 -2.74 -1.72
CA LEU A 153 1.87 -3.25 -2.48
C LEU A 153 1.58 -4.63 -3.08
N ASN A 154 0.34 -5.10 -3.01
CA ASN A 154 -0.02 -6.45 -3.42
C ASN A 154 0.16 -6.69 -4.92
N GLU A 155 0.38 -7.95 -5.30
CA GLU A 155 0.54 -8.40 -6.69
C GLU A 155 1.70 -7.71 -7.43
N ASN A 156 2.85 -7.60 -6.76
CA ASN A 156 4.12 -7.17 -7.34
C ASN A 156 5.14 -8.34 -7.30
N ARG A 157 6.42 -8.06 -7.53
CA ARG A 157 7.52 -9.04 -7.44
C ARG A 157 8.47 -8.70 -6.28
N LEU A 158 7.91 -8.23 -5.16
CA LEU A 158 8.68 -7.85 -3.98
C LEU A 158 9.23 -9.09 -3.27
N GLY A 159 10.44 -8.96 -2.73
CA GLY A 159 11.18 -9.99 -2.02
C GLY A 159 11.78 -9.44 -0.72
N SER A 160 12.91 -9.99 -0.30
CA SER A 160 13.55 -9.59 0.96
C SER A 160 14.12 -8.18 0.91
N HIS A 161 14.63 -7.71 -0.24
CA HIS A 161 15.26 -6.39 -0.33
C HIS A 161 14.23 -5.26 -0.15
N SER A 162 13.05 -5.41 -0.74
CA SER A 162 11.93 -4.48 -0.51
C SER A 162 11.49 -4.47 0.95
N MET A 163 11.53 -5.62 1.64
CA MET A 163 11.19 -5.69 3.05
C MET A 163 12.28 -5.07 3.95
N GLU A 164 13.54 -5.03 3.52
CA GLU A 164 14.59 -4.27 4.22
C GLU A 164 14.30 -2.78 4.21
N ALA A 165 13.82 -2.24 3.09
CA ALA A 165 13.41 -0.84 3.03
C ALA A 165 12.24 -0.52 3.97
N LEU A 166 11.23 -1.40 4.06
CA LEU A 166 10.17 -1.27 5.07
C LEU A 166 10.71 -1.42 6.49
N THR A 167 11.69 -2.30 6.72
CA THR A 167 12.34 -2.47 8.03
C THR A 167 12.98 -1.17 8.48
N SER A 168 13.76 -0.52 7.60
CA SER A 168 14.34 0.81 7.88
C SER A 168 13.26 1.83 8.23
N ALA A 169 12.18 1.89 7.43
CA ALA A 169 11.08 2.83 7.66
C ALA A 169 10.33 2.59 8.98
N PHE A 170 10.22 1.35 9.46
CA PHE A 170 9.67 1.04 10.78
C PHE A 170 10.63 1.37 11.93
N SER A 171 11.93 1.08 11.77
CA SER A 171 12.93 1.40 12.79
C SER A 171 13.14 2.90 12.97
N GLU A 172 13.06 3.67 11.88
CA GLU A 172 13.20 5.13 11.90
C GLU A 172 11.91 5.84 12.35
N GLY A 173 10.80 5.11 12.50
CA GLY A 173 9.51 5.68 12.88
C GLY A 173 8.79 6.43 11.75
N THR A 174 9.31 6.40 10.52
CA THR A 174 8.70 7.00 9.33
C THR A 174 7.27 6.49 9.15
N LEU A 175 7.02 5.19 9.32
CA LEU A 175 5.69 4.59 9.16
C LEU A 175 4.90 4.48 10.48
N SER A 176 5.13 5.36 11.44
CA SER A 176 4.45 5.33 12.76
C SER A 176 2.93 5.54 12.70
N LYS A 177 2.43 6.16 11.62
CA LYS A 177 0.99 6.37 11.38
C LYS A 177 0.31 5.25 10.59
N LEU A 178 1.06 4.23 10.15
CA LEU A 178 0.54 3.20 9.27
C LEU A 178 -0.51 2.34 9.99
N LEU A 179 -1.72 2.30 9.44
CA LEU A 179 -2.87 1.53 9.90
C LEU A 179 -3.07 0.27 9.07
N GLY A 180 -2.73 0.29 7.78
CA GLY A 180 -2.90 -0.85 6.88
C GLY A 180 -1.69 -1.09 5.98
N LEU A 181 -1.23 -2.35 5.94
CA LEU A 181 -0.21 -2.82 5.01
C LEU A 181 -0.71 -4.06 4.27
N ASP A 182 -0.71 -4.00 2.94
CA ASP A 182 -0.99 -5.15 2.08
C ASP A 182 0.21 -5.45 1.17
N VAL A 183 0.88 -6.57 1.43
CA VAL A 183 1.99 -7.09 0.61
C VAL A 183 1.64 -8.44 -0.02
N SER A 184 0.34 -8.77 -0.08
CA SER A 184 -0.15 -10.06 -0.58
C SER A 184 0.26 -10.34 -2.04
N ASN A 185 0.35 -11.61 -2.42
CA ASN A 185 0.76 -12.05 -3.76
C ASN A 185 2.13 -11.48 -4.20
N ASN A 186 3.08 -11.35 -3.27
CA ASN A 186 4.48 -11.07 -3.55
C ASN A 186 5.34 -12.27 -3.16
N PRO A 187 6.39 -12.64 -3.90
CA PRO A 187 7.26 -13.77 -3.58
C PRO A 187 8.24 -13.46 -2.43
N LEU A 188 7.73 -13.01 -1.27
CA LEU A 188 8.56 -12.63 -0.11
C LEU A 188 9.41 -13.80 0.40
N SER A 189 8.87 -15.02 0.30
CA SER A 189 9.44 -16.23 0.90
C SER A 189 9.53 -16.14 2.44
N PRO A 190 10.00 -17.18 3.15
CA PRO A 190 10.19 -17.10 4.59
C PRO A 190 11.15 -15.99 5.02
N SER A 191 12.19 -15.71 4.22
CA SER A 191 13.19 -14.69 4.53
C SER A 191 12.61 -13.27 4.48
N GLY A 192 11.81 -12.94 3.46
CA GLY A 192 11.19 -11.63 3.35
C GLY A 192 10.18 -11.36 4.47
N VAL A 193 9.39 -12.37 4.86
CA VAL A 193 8.46 -12.24 6.00
C VAL A 193 9.23 -12.09 7.31
N ALA A 194 10.33 -12.82 7.49
CA ALA A 194 11.20 -12.67 8.66
C ALA A 194 11.88 -11.28 8.72
N THR A 195 12.29 -10.73 7.57
CA THR A 195 12.82 -9.37 7.48
C THR A 195 11.76 -8.36 7.91
N LEU A 196 10.53 -8.45 7.39
CA LEU A 196 9.43 -7.60 7.81
C LEU A 196 9.16 -7.70 9.32
N ALA A 197 9.14 -8.92 9.86
CA ALA A 197 8.95 -9.16 11.29
C ALA A 197 10.03 -8.49 12.15
N ARG A 198 11.30 -8.58 11.73
CA ARG A 198 12.42 -7.89 12.38
C ARG A 198 12.22 -6.38 12.38
N GLY A 199 11.69 -5.80 11.30
CA GLY A 199 11.34 -4.38 11.23
C GLY A 199 10.29 -3.97 12.27
N LEU A 200 9.24 -4.79 12.43
CA LEU A 200 8.23 -4.57 13.46
C LEU A 200 8.83 -4.62 14.89
N SER A 201 9.71 -5.60 15.16
CA SER A 201 10.42 -5.69 16.46
C SER A 201 11.36 -4.50 16.70
N ALA A 202 12.03 -4.03 15.65
CA ALA A 202 12.98 -2.92 15.73
C ALA A 202 12.32 -1.55 15.91
N SER A 203 11.02 -1.42 15.68
CA SER A 203 10.32 -0.15 15.93
C SER A 203 10.36 0.20 17.42
N GLU A 204 10.77 1.42 17.75
CA GLU A 204 10.91 1.87 19.14
C GLU A 204 9.56 1.85 19.89
N ARG A 205 8.47 2.13 19.18
CA ARG A 205 7.11 2.19 19.72
C ARG A 205 6.24 1.11 19.09
N ALA A 206 5.19 0.72 19.79
CA ALA A 206 4.15 -0.10 19.20
C ALA A 206 3.48 0.67 18.05
N LEU A 207 3.29 -0.02 16.92
CA LEU A 207 2.64 0.54 15.75
C LEU A 207 1.12 0.49 15.93
N HIS A 208 0.42 1.47 15.34
CA HIS A 208 -1.04 1.51 15.28
C HIS A 208 -1.62 0.63 14.16
N LEU A 209 -0.84 -0.34 13.66
CA LEU A 209 -1.21 -1.20 12.55
C LEU A 209 -2.47 -2.01 12.89
N GLN A 210 -3.53 -1.83 12.11
CA GLN A 210 -4.84 -2.47 12.27
C GLN A 210 -5.04 -3.62 11.28
N SER A 211 -4.44 -3.56 10.09
CA SER A 211 -4.54 -4.59 9.06
C SER A 211 -3.17 -4.94 8.50
N LEU A 212 -2.79 -6.22 8.61
CA LEU A 212 -1.61 -6.78 7.97
C LEU A 212 -2.03 -7.93 7.06
N LYS A 213 -1.81 -7.76 5.75
CA LYS A 213 -2.14 -8.77 4.75
C LYS A 213 -0.87 -9.30 4.09
N LEU A 214 -0.67 -10.60 4.27
CA LEU A 214 0.46 -11.39 3.81
C LEU A 214 -0.05 -12.61 3.02
N SER A 215 -1.21 -12.52 2.37
CA SER A 215 -1.79 -13.66 1.65
C SER A 215 -0.88 -14.04 0.48
N LYS A 216 -0.60 -15.33 0.30
CA LYS A 216 0.19 -15.89 -0.81
C LYS A 216 1.58 -15.25 -0.94
N THR A 217 2.29 -15.12 0.16
CA THR A 217 3.67 -14.60 0.16
C THR A 217 4.74 -15.69 0.31
N ALA A 218 4.34 -16.96 0.25
CA ALA A 218 5.18 -18.12 0.50
C ALA A 218 5.93 -18.03 1.85
N ALA A 219 5.26 -17.53 2.89
CA ALA A 219 5.86 -17.34 4.21
C ALA A 219 6.29 -18.66 4.87
N LYS A 220 5.62 -19.78 4.55
CA LYS A 220 5.80 -21.09 5.19
C LYS A 220 5.69 -21.02 6.72
N ALA A 221 6.08 -22.08 7.42
CA ALA A 221 6.04 -22.10 8.88
C ALA A 221 7.09 -21.15 9.49
N GLU A 222 8.26 -21.06 8.87
CA GLU A 222 9.41 -20.31 9.37
C GLU A 222 9.16 -18.79 9.35
N GLY A 223 8.61 -18.27 8.25
CA GLY A 223 8.27 -16.86 8.13
C GLY A 223 7.15 -16.46 9.10
N VAL A 224 6.13 -17.30 9.28
CA VAL A 224 5.05 -17.02 10.25
C VAL A 224 5.55 -17.12 11.69
N LYS A 225 6.44 -18.06 12.00
CA LYS A 225 7.11 -18.13 13.30
C LYS A 225 7.91 -16.86 13.56
N ALA A 226 8.65 -16.35 12.59
CA ALA A 226 9.34 -15.07 12.72
C ALA A 226 8.36 -13.92 12.96
N LEU A 227 7.25 -13.86 12.23
CA LEU A 227 6.19 -12.86 12.43
C LEU A 227 5.56 -12.92 13.82
N SER A 228 5.46 -14.10 14.44
CA SER A 228 4.88 -14.23 15.78
C SER A 228 5.69 -13.55 16.89
N VAL A 229 6.99 -13.34 16.69
CA VAL A 229 7.87 -12.69 17.68
C VAL A 229 7.45 -11.25 17.98
N PRO A 230 7.42 -10.31 17.02
CA PRO A 230 6.96 -8.94 17.28
C PRO A 230 5.50 -8.88 17.75
N LEU A 231 4.65 -9.80 17.28
CA LEU A 231 3.26 -9.85 17.73
C LEU A 231 3.16 -10.23 19.22
N LYS A 232 3.95 -11.20 19.67
CA LYS A 232 4.06 -11.58 21.09
C LYS A 232 4.73 -10.50 21.95
N GLU A 233 5.63 -9.70 21.37
CA GLU A 233 6.23 -8.53 22.01
C GLU A 233 5.25 -7.33 22.12
N GLY A 234 4.06 -7.44 21.54
CA GLY A 234 3.06 -6.36 21.57
C GLY A 234 3.42 -5.18 20.68
N LYS A 235 4.16 -5.41 19.58
CA LYS A 235 4.54 -4.36 18.63
C LYS A 235 3.39 -3.91 17.71
N ALA A 236 2.31 -4.68 17.62
CA ALA A 236 1.10 -4.33 16.87
C ALA A 236 -0.17 -4.64 17.69
N PRO A 237 -0.39 -3.95 18.83
CA PRO A 237 -1.49 -4.26 19.75
C PRO A 237 -2.86 -3.86 19.21
N SER A 238 -2.89 -2.99 18.19
CA SER A 238 -4.10 -2.53 17.50
C SER A 238 -4.51 -3.43 16.34
N LEU A 239 -3.80 -4.54 16.10
CA LEU A 239 -4.02 -5.39 14.93
C LEU A 239 -5.39 -6.08 15.02
N GLN A 240 -6.26 -5.80 14.05
CA GLN A 240 -7.62 -6.33 13.94
C GLN A 240 -7.75 -7.41 12.86
N VAL A 241 -6.98 -7.27 11.78
CA VAL A 241 -7.00 -8.18 10.63
C VAL A 241 -5.59 -8.69 10.35
N LEU A 242 -5.43 -10.01 10.38
CA LEU A 242 -4.22 -10.71 9.93
C LEU A 242 -4.59 -11.72 8.85
N ASP A 243 -4.19 -11.46 7.61
CA ASP A 243 -4.40 -12.38 6.49
C ASP A 243 -3.10 -13.14 6.16
N LEU A 244 -3.10 -14.44 6.43
CA LEU A 244 -2.01 -15.38 6.14
C LEU A 244 -2.43 -16.46 5.15
N ARG A 245 -3.51 -16.23 4.38
CA ARG A 245 -4.03 -17.20 3.42
C ARG A 245 -2.96 -17.65 2.42
N GLY A 246 -2.92 -18.93 2.07
CA GLY A 246 -2.14 -19.37 0.90
C GLY A 246 -0.62 -19.33 1.07
N ASN A 247 -0.10 -19.46 2.30
CA ASN A 247 1.33 -19.33 2.60
C ASN A 247 2.10 -20.66 2.68
N ASP A 248 1.45 -21.78 2.37
CA ASP A 248 1.99 -23.13 2.62
C ASP A 248 2.48 -23.29 4.08
N MET A 249 1.74 -22.66 4.99
CA MET A 249 2.03 -22.72 6.42
C MET A 249 1.60 -24.09 6.96
N ARG A 250 2.54 -24.79 7.59
CA ARG A 250 2.31 -26.05 8.29
C ARG A 250 1.82 -25.82 9.73
N ALA A 251 1.45 -26.88 10.45
CA ALA A 251 0.97 -26.82 11.83
C ALA A 251 1.89 -26.00 12.78
N GLU A 252 3.21 -26.13 12.62
CA GLU A 252 4.21 -25.42 13.43
C GLU A 252 4.11 -23.89 13.34
N GLY A 253 3.75 -23.34 12.17
CA GLY A 253 3.61 -21.90 11.98
C GLY A 253 2.46 -21.31 12.79
N VAL A 254 1.38 -22.08 12.95
CA VAL A 254 0.21 -21.68 13.76
C VAL A 254 0.55 -21.63 15.25
N GLY A 255 1.39 -22.55 15.73
CA GLY A 255 1.84 -22.57 17.13
C GLY A 255 2.58 -21.29 17.55
N GLY A 256 3.29 -20.63 16.62
CA GLY A 256 3.89 -19.31 16.87
C GLY A 256 2.82 -18.25 17.20
N LEU A 257 1.76 -18.18 16.39
CA LEU A 257 0.65 -17.23 16.58
C LEU A 257 -0.12 -17.51 17.89
N ALA A 258 -0.30 -18.77 18.25
CA ALA A 258 -0.93 -19.17 19.51
C ALA A 258 -0.24 -18.53 20.72
N GLY A 259 1.09 -18.45 20.71
CA GLY A 259 1.85 -17.80 21.77
C GLY A 259 1.59 -16.29 21.90
N ALA A 260 1.28 -15.59 20.81
CA ALA A 260 0.91 -14.17 20.83
C ALA A 260 -0.55 -13.98 21.31
N VAL A 261 -1.46 -14.86 20.90
CA VAL A 261 -2.85 -14.87 21.39
C VAL A 261 -2.90 -15.18 22.89
N GLY A 262 -2.21 -16.23 23.34
CA GLY A 262 -2.15 -16.61 24.75
C GLY A 262 -1.43 -15.62 25.66
N ALA A 263 -0.52 -14.81 25.11
CA ALA A 263 0.09 -13.68 25.81
C ALA A 263 -0.84 -12.46 25.94
N GLY A 264 -2.00 -12.47 25.27
CA GLY A 264 -2.96 -11.36 25.27
C GLY A 264 -2.52 -10.13 24.47
N THR A 265 -1.43 -10.22 23.70
CA THR A 265 -0.90 -9.08 22.93
C THR A 265 -1.67 -8.80 21.64
N LEU A 266 -2.46 -9.78 21.18
CA LEU A 266 -3.37 -9.68 20.04
C LEU A 266 -4.84 -9.47 20.48
N SER A 267 -5.07 -8.71 21.55
CA SER A 267 -6.41 -8.48 22.13
C SER A 267 -7.40 -7.77 21.19
N SER A 268 -6.90 -7.02 20.20
CA SER A 268 -7.72 -6.34 19.19
C SER A 268 -8.06 -7.23 17.98
N LEU A 269 -7.48 -8.43 17.88
CA LEU A 269 -7.59 -9.26 16.69
C LEU A 269 -9.02 -9.80 16.53
N ARG A 270 -9.65 -9.45 15.41
CA ARG A 270 -11.03 -9.84 15.08
C ARG A 270 -11.09 -10.88 13.97
N VAL A 271 -10.16 -10.80 13.02
CA VAL A 271 -10.15 -11.62 11.81
C VAL A 271 -8.75 -12.20 11.59
N LEU A 272 -8.65 -13.51 11.70
CA LEU A 272 -7.46 -14.27 11.35
C LEU A 272 -7.77 -15.20 10.17
N ILE A 273 -7.16 -14.95 9.02
CA ILE A 273 -7.41 -15.73 7.80
C ILE A 273 -6.27 -16.71 7.56
N LEU A 274 -6.53 -18.00 7.77
CA LEU A 274 -5.57 -19.09 7.56
C LEU A 274 -5.91 -19.99 6.36
N LYS A 275 -6.90 -19.60 5.55
CA LYS A 275 -7.39 -20.40 4.41
C LYS A 275 -6.26 -20.81 3.45
N ASN A 276 -6.37 -21.96 2.79
CA ASN A 276 -5.38 -22.47 1.84
C ASN A 276 -3.96 -22.62 2.44
N ASN A 277 -3.86 -23.07 3.68
CA ASN A 277 -2.62 -23.49 4.32
C ASN A 277 -2.70 -24.96 4.73
N CYS A 278 -1.55 -25.57 5.00
CA CYS A 278 -1.40 -26.96 5.42
C CYS A 278 -1.41 -27.06 6.96
N VAL A 279 -2.40 -26.44 7.62
CA VAL A 279 -2.43 -26.27 9.10
C VAL A 279 -2.73 -27.55 9.88
N ALA A 280 -3.08 -28.63 9.18
CA ALA A 280 -3.23 -29.96 9.73
C ALA A 280 -2.55 -30.97 8.80
N GLU A 281 -1.67 -31.80 9.33
CA GLU A 281 -0.96 -32.83 8.57
C GLU A 281 -1.37 -34.22 9.08
N ARG A 282 -1.54 -35.19 8.18
CA ARG A 282 -1.82 -36.56 8.59
C ARG A 282 -0.51 -37.31 8.77
N SER A 283 -0.23 -37.75 9.99
CA SER A 283 0.94 -38.57 10.30
C SER A 283 0.85 -39.92 9.60
N ARG A 284 2.01 -40.61 9.49
CA ARG A 284 2.10 -41.96 8.89
C ARG A 284 1.21 -42.99 9.59
N ASP A 285 0.92 -42.77 10.87
CA ASP A 285 0.07 -43.62 11.70
C ASP A 285 -1.43 -43.31 11.51
N GLY A 286 -1.77 -42.44 10.57
CA GLY A 286 -3.13 -42.10 10.18
C GLY A 286 -3.82 -41.04 11.06
N ARG A 287 -3.15 -40.53 12.10
CA ARG A 287 -3.65 -39.46 12.99
C ARG A 287 -3.41 -38.09 12.39
N TRP A 288 -4.29 -37.13 12.67
CA TRP A 288 -4.10 -35.75 12.28
C TRP A 288 -3.31 -35.00 13.34
N ASP A 289 -2.21 -34.36 12.95
CA ASP A 289 -1.53 -33.34 13.75
C ASP A 289 -2.26 -32.00 13.59
N ILE A 290 -3.00 -31.64 14.63
CA ILE A 290 -3.72 -30.37 14.78
C ILE A 290 -3.20 -29.59 16.00
N SER A 291 -1.98 -29.88 16.45
CA SER A 291 -1.39 -29.30 17.66
C SER A 291 -1.35 -27.77 17.60
N GLY A 292 -0.96 -27.20 16.45
CA GLY A 292 -0.93 -25.75 16.24
C GLY A 292 -2.30 -25.09 16.36
N LEU A 293 -3.35 -25.71 15.80
CA LEU A 293 -4.73 -25.21 15.92
C LEU A 293 -5.24 -25.34 17.36
N THR A 294 -4.92 -26.45 18.02
CA THR A 294 -5.30 -26.69 19.42
C THR A 294 -4.72 -25.62 20.34
N ALA A 295 -3.44 -25.27 20.13
CA ALA A 295 -2.79 -24.19 20.87
C ALA A 295 -3.41 -22.82 20.59
N LEU A 296 -3.84 -22.56 19.35
CA LEU A 296 -4.45 -21.28 19.00
C LEU A 296 -5.82 -21.07 19.66
N PHE A 297 -6.60 -22.13 19.84
CA PHE A 297 -7.96 -22.09 20.41
C PHE A 297 -8.00 -22.41 21.91
N SER A 298 -6.87 -22.63 22.58
CA SER A 298 -6.81 -22.90 24.02
C SER A 298 -6.82 -21.66 24.92
N HIS A 299 -7.00 -20.47 24.33
CA HIS A 299 -6.92 -19.15 24.98
C HIS A 299 -8.18 -18.34 24.68
#